data_AF-H2ZQ16-F1
#
_entry.id   AF-H2ZQ16-F1
#
_cell.length_a   1.000
_cell.length_b   1.000
_cell.length_c   1.000
_cell.angle_alpha   90.00
_cell.angle_beta   90.00
_cell.angle_gamma   90.00
#
_symmetry.space_group_name_H-M   'P 1'
#
loop_
_entity.id
_entity.type
_entity.pdbx_description
1 polymer ?
#
loop_
_entity_poly.entity_id
_entity_poly.type
_entity_poly.pdbx_seq_one_letter_code
_entity_poly.pdbx_strand_id
1 'polypeptide(L)'
;MHKMTNSPLQNNSNNFSDVSDKPADNAETTPTPVKHKGPFRLGEDEGYKHYTNYYVENVLALNKYQHKEEKDRDRHVGHKYAVNSAIGFEWAGTLIGSKDEMVHTLRSALFSFEQQIPLCFMHSRWDQYRKMWGRMLLKNDSVRAFAVVLGILE
;
A
#
# COMPACT_ATOMS: atom_id res chain seq x y z
N MET A 1 64.70 21.34 -5.51
CA MET A 1 65.11 21.24 -6.93
C MET A 1 64.16 20.31 -7.67
N HIS A 2 64.04 20.44 -9.00
CA HIS A 2 63.52 19.49 -10.02
C HIS A 2 62.57 18.34 -9.59
N LYS A 3 61.33 18.26 -10.13
CA LYS A 3 60.97 17.67 -11.45
C LYS A 3 61.53 16.25 -11.62
N MET A 4 60.73 15.21 -11.85
CA MET A 4 60.09 14.79 -13.13
C MET A 4 59.16 13.57 -12.83
N THR A 5 58.23 13.01 -13.63
CA THR A 5 57.50 13.25 -14.93
C THR A 5 56.32 12.22 -14.95
N ASN A 6 55.36 12.11 -15.89
CA ASN A 6 55.04 12.78 -17.16
C ASN A 6 53.51 12.77 -17.43
N SER A 7 53.07 13.40 -18.54
CA SER A 7 51.77 13.13 -19.20
C SER A 7 51.93 12.09 -20.34
N PRO A 8 50.85 11.57 -20.97
CA PRO A 8 50.18 12.26 -22.10
C PRO A 8 48.63 12.12 -22.13
N LEU A 9 47.85 13.14 -22.59
CA LEU A 9 47.21 13.31 -23.93
C LEU A 9 46.18 12.21 -24.31
N GLN A 10 45.00 12.45 -24.93
CA GLN A 10 44.38 13.58 -25.67
C GLN A 10 42.86 13.63 -25.32
N ASN A 11 42.20 14.79 -25.12
CA ASN A 11 41.62 15.73 -26.10
C ASN A 11 40.39 15.22 -26.90
N ASN A 12 39.19 15.80 -26.65
CA ASN A 12 38.48 16.64 -27.64
C ASN A 12 37.36 17.49 -26.99
N SER A 13 36.95 18.57 -27.65
CA SER A 13 35.93 19.54 -27.21
C SER A 13 34.50 19.16 -27.65
N ASN A 14 33.48 19.65 -26.95
CA ASN A 14 32.63 20.74 -27.50
C ASN A 14 31.56 21.27 -26.53
N ASN A 15 31.36 22.59 -26.66
CA ASN A 15 30.49 23.48 -25.89
C ASN A 15 29.04 23.00 -25.65
N PHE A 16 28.51 23.35 -24.48
CA PHE A 16 27.14 23.86 -24.38
C PHE A 16 27.14 25.10 -23.47
N SER A 17 26.55 26.20 -23.94
CA SER A 17 26.59 27.51 -23.29
C SER A 17 25.26 27.85 -22.62
N ASP A 18 25.35 28.44 -21.42
CA ASP A 18 24.41 29.39 -20.80
C ASP A 18 22.92 29.25 -21.17
N VAL A 19 22.13 28.67 -20.25
CA VAL A 19 20.67 28.73 -20.29
C VAL A 19 20.19 29.60 -19.12
N SER A 20 20.12 30.90 -19.39
CA SER A 20 19.52 31.90 -18.51
C SER A 20 18.14 32.31 -19.04
N ASP A 21 17.04 31.77 -18.50
CA ASP A 21 15.80 32.55 -18.37
C ASP A 21 14.71 31.96 -17.43
N LYS A 22 14.16 32.85 -16.59
CA LYS A 22 12.82 32.93 -15.96
C LYS A 22 12.24 31.83 -15.03
N PRO A 23 11.42 32.26 -14.03
CA PRO A 23 10.58 31.38 -13.23
C PRO A 23 9.29 30.97 -13.98
N ALA A 24 8.62 29.92 -13.52
CA ALA A 24 7.32 29.50 -14.03
C ALA A 24 6.19 30.36 -13.44
N ASP A 25 5.50 31.13 -14.28
CA ASP A 25 4.25 31.80 -13.91
C ASP A 25 3.11 30.78 -13.81
N ASN A 26 2.48 30.69 -12.63
CA ASN A 26 1.26 29.92 -12.42
C ASN A 26 0.05 30.70 -12.98
N ALA A 27 -0.04 30.77 -14.30
CA ALA A 27 -1.13 31.45 -15.00
C ALA A 27 -2.45 30.68 -14.89
N GLU A 28 -3.25 31.03 -13.87
CA GLU A 28 -4.63 30.57 -13.71
C GLU A 28 -5.45 30.88 -14.97
N THR A 29 -5.62 29.85 -15.81
CA THR A 29 -6.17 30.01 -17.16
C THR A 29 -7.69 30.09 -17.08
N THR A 30 -8.18 31.30 -16.79
CA THR A 30 -9.59 31.66 -16.92
C THR A 30 -10.09 31.20 -18.30
N PRO A 31 -11.11 30.32 -18.38
CA PRO A 31 -11.54 29.76 -19.65
C PRO A 31 -12.11 30.88 -20.54
N THR A 32 -11.34 31.30 -21.54
CA THR A 32 -11.79 32.32 -22.48
C THR A 32 -13.01 31.80 -23.25
N PRO A 33 -14.09 32.59 -23.39
CA PRO A 33 -15.32 32.12 -24.04
C PRO A 33 -15.10 31.95 -25.54
N VAL A 34 -14.80 30.72 -25.95
CA VAL A 34 -14.61 30.33 -27.34
C VAL A 34 -15.90 30.64 -28.12
N LYS A 35 -15.81 31.45 -29.18
CA LYS A 35 -16.97 31.80 -30.01
C LYS A 35 -17.27 30.72 -31.03
N HIS A 36 -17.93 29.64 -30.58
CA HIS A 36 -18.40 28.55 -31.43
C HIS A 36 -19.34 29.09 -32.53
N LYS A 37 -19.04 28.78 -33.80
CA LYS A 37 -19.85 29.18 -34.97
C LYS A 37 -20.92 28.12 -35.28
N GLY A 38 -21.96 28.07 -34.46
CA GLY A 38 -23.10 27.18 -34.69
C GLY A 38 -24.13 27.24 -33.55
N PRO A 39 -25.26 26.52 -33.68
CA PRO A 39 -26.13 26.27 -32.53
C PRO A 39 -25.38 25.43 -31.49
N PHE A 40 -25.53 25.80 -30.21
CA PHE A 40 -24.91 25.13 -29.08
C PHE A 40 -25.23 23.62 -29.04
N ARG A 41 -24.22 22.79 -28.80
CA ARG A 41 -24.34 21.33 -28.71
C ARG A 41 -23.98 20.89 -27.29
N LEU A 42 -24.91 20.21 -26.61
CA LEU A 42 -24.66 19.74 -25.24
C LEU A 42 -23.42 18.83 -25.21
N GLY A 43 -22.48 19.15 -24.33
CA GLY A 43 -21.22 18.41 -24.14
C GLY A 43 -20.01 18.98 -24.88
N GLU A 44 -20.17 20.00 -25.73
CA GLU A 44 -19.04 20.65 -26.44
C GLU A 44 -18.12 21.43 -25.49
N ASP A 45 -18.62 21.87 -24.33
CA ASP A 45 -17.87 22.60 -23.29
C ASP A 45 -16.90 21.72 -22.47
N GLU A 46 -16.90 20.41 -22.69
CA GLU A 46 -16.14 19.39 -21.95
C GLU A 46 -16.32 19.36 -20.41
N GLY A 47 -17.27 20.12 -19.84
CA GLY A 47 -17.48 20.24 -18.39
C GLY A 47 -17.73 18.92 -17.66
N TYR A 48 -18.20 17.88 -18.36
CA TYR A 48 -18.33 16.52 -17.82
C TYR A 48 -17.00 15.89 -17.38
N LYS A 49 -15.85 16.32 -17.97
CA LYS A 49 -14.51 15.89 -17.55
C LYS A 49 -14.10 16.42 -16.17
N HIS A 50 -14.75 17.49 -15.73
CA HIS A 50 -14.52 18.16 -14.45
C HIS A 50 -15.65 17.90 -13.44
N TYR A 51 -16.53 16.93 -13.72
CA TYR A 51 -17.61 16.57 -12.80
C TYR A 51 -17.08 15.72 -11.63
N THR A 52 -16.89 16.37 -10.49
CA THR A 52 -16.69 15.71 -9.19
C THR A 52 -18.05 15.45 -8.53
N ASN A 53 -18.28 14.20 -8.09
CA ASN A 53 -19.45 13.87 -7.29
C ASN A 53 -19.18 14.12 -5.80
N TYR A 54 -19.54 15.32 -5.32
CA TYR A 54 -19.37 15.71 -3.92
C TYR A 54 -20.07 14.80 -2.91
N TYR A 55 -21.11 14.04 -3.28
CA TYR A 55 -21.72 13.04 -2.40
C TYR A 55 -20.88 11.77 -2.20
N VAL A 56 -19.79 11.61 -2.96
CA VAL A 56 -18.81 10.52 -2.82
C VAL A 56 -17.51 11.03 -2.23
N GLU A 57 -17.03 12.21 -2.66
CA GLU A 57 -15.76 12.77 -2.16
C GLU A 57 -15.89 13.50 -0.82
N ASN A 58 -17.01 14.18 -0.54
CA ASN A 58 -17.18 14.96 0.68
C ASN A 58 -18.15 14.29 1.65
N VAL A 59 -17.60 13.70 2.71
CA VAL A 59 -18.36 13.09 3.81
C VAL A 59 -19.39 14.06 4.41
N LEU A 60 -19.11 15.37 4.45
CA LEU A 60 -20.04 16.37 5.01
C LEU A 60 -21.20 16.77 4.07
N ALA A 61 -21.19 16.31 2.81
CA ALA A 61 -22.29 16.54 1.86
C ALA A 61 -23.43 15.51 2.00
N LEU A 62 -23.23 14.46 2.79
CA LEU A 62 -24.20 13.39 3.02
C LEU A 62 -25.23 13.77 4.10
N ASN A 63 -26.49 13.43 3.86
CA ASN A 63 -27.55 13.57 4.84
C ASN A 63 -27.43 12.48 5.94
N LYS A 64 -27.96 12.76 7.14
CA LYS A 64 -28.00 11.86 8.30
C LYS A 64 -28.55 10.46 7.99
N TYR A 65 -29.47 10.35 7.02
CA TYR A 65 -29.99 9.06 6.54
C TYR A 65 -28.95 8.29 5.71
N GLN A 66 -28.25 8.96 4.79
CA GLN A 66 -27.23 8.34 3.94
C GLN A 66 -26.03 7.85 4.77
N HIS A 67 -25.59 8.60 5.77
CA HIS A 67 -24.60 8.12 6.75
C HIS A 67 -25.05 6.89 7.53
N LYS A 68 -26.35 6.76 7.82
CA LYS A 68 -26.89 5.57 8.49
C LYS A 68 -26.88 4.38 7.53
N GLU A 69 -27.33 4.57 6.29
CA GLU A 69 -27.33 3.56 5.23
C GLU A 69 -25.92 3.07 4.92
N GLU A 70 -24.94 3.96 4.84
CA GLU A 70 -23.52 3.62 4.69
C GLU A 70 -23.00 2.84 5.89
N LYS A 71 -23.28 3.27 7.12
CA LYS A 71 -22.84 2.53 8.32
C LYS A 71 -23.50 1.14 8.42
N ASP A 72 -24.76 1.00 8.03
CA ASP A 72 -25.45 -0.29 7.99
C ASP A 72 -24.99 -1.16 6.78
N ARG A 73 -24.60 -0.56 5.64
CA ARG A 73 -23.89 -1.22 4.52
C ARG A 73 -22.57 -1.81 5.00
N ASP A 74 -21.71 -0.99 5.60
CA ASP A 74 -20.36 -1.40 6.02
C ASP A 74 -20.42 -2.42 7.15
N ARG A 75 -21.37 -2.28 8.07
CA ARG A 75 -21.69 -3.30 9.06
C ARG A 75 -22.17 -4.61 8.43
N HIS A 76 -23.01 -4.56 7.38
CA HIS A 76 -23.46 -5.76 6.67
C HIS A 76 -22.32 -6.44 5.91
N VAL A 77 -21.52 -5.66 5.15
CA VAL A 77 -20.35 -6.14 4.40
C VAL A 77 -19.30 -6.72 5.36
N GLY A 78 -18.96 -6.01 6.44
CA GLY A 78 -18.04 -6.48 7.48
C GLY A 78 -18.52 -7.76 8.16
N HIS A 79 -19.82 -7.91 8.41
CA HIS A 79 -20.39 -9.15 8.97
C HIS A 79 -20.45 -10.31 7.96
N LYS A 80 -20.65 -10.03 6.67
CA LYS A 80 -20.72 -11.04 5.60
C LYS A 80 -19.36 -11.54 5.12
N TYR A 81 -18.36 -10.65 5.08
CA TYR A 81 -17.10 -10.86 4.37
C TYR A 81 -15.85 -10.62 5.24
N ALA A 82 -16.02 -10.40 6.56
CA ALA A 82 -14.92 -10.13 7.50
C ALA A 82 -14.03 -8.91 7.18
N VAL A 83 -14.52 -7.96 6.36
CA VAL A 83 -13.76 -6.81 5.81
C VAL A 83 -13.37 -5.75 6.86
N ASN A 84 -13.93 -5.78 8.08
CA ASN A 84 -13.58 -4.82 9.12
C ASN A 84 -12.14 -5.02 9.60
N SER A 85 -11.38 -3.94 9.76
CA SER A 85 -9.96 -3.96 10.19
C SER A 85 -9.68 -4.65 11.54
N ALA A 86 -10.71 -4.92 12.34
CA ALA A 86 -10.62 -5.78 13.53
C ALA A 86 -10.32 -7.27 13.21
N ILE A 87 -10.39 -7.66 11.93
CA ILE A 87 -9.96 -8.95 11.36
C ILE A 87 -8.81 -8.69 10.34
N GLY A 88 -8.17 -7.52 10.43
CA GLY A 88 -6.96 -7.20 9.69
C GLY A 88 -5.75 -7.88 10.32
N PHE A 89 -4.98 -8.60 9.51
CA PHE A 89 -3.69 -9.12 9.93
C PHE A 89 -2.64 -7.99 9.91
N GLU A 90 -2.29 -7.48 11.09
CA GLU A 90 -1.16 -6.55 11.25
C GLU A 90 0.15 -7.29 11.51
N TRP A 91 1.22 -6.87 10.83
CA TRP A 91 2.55 -7.46 10.99
C TRP A 91 3.17 -7.08 12.34
N ALA A 92 3.31 -8.06 13.23
CA ALA A 92 3.91 -7.90 14.55
C ALA A 92 5.46 -7.82 14.50
N GLY A 93 6.00 -6.80 13.82
CA GLY A 93 7.45 -6.54 13.75
C GLY A 93 7.89 -5.82 12.47
N THR A 94 9.21 -5.62 12.35
CA THR A 94 9.81 -4.93 11.20
C THR A 94 9.82 -5.81 9.96
N LEU A 95 9.21 -5.32 8.87
CA LEU A 95 9.13 -6.05 7.58
C LEU A 95 10.48 -6.21 6.85
N ILE A 96 11.43 -5.31 7.12
CA ILE A 96 12.75 -5.25 6.48
C ILE A 96 13.78 -5.04 7.59
N GLY A 97 14.76 -5.94 7.70
CA GLY A 97 15.78 -5.90 8.75
C GLY A 97 16.80 -7.02 8.57
N SER A 98 17.51 -7.37 9.65
CA SER A 98 18.36 -8.56 9.67
C SER A 98 17.54 -9.84 9.58
N LYS A 99 18.19 -10.94 9.18
CA LYS A 99 17.56 -12.27 9.10
C LYS A 99 16.88 -12.66 10.42
N ASP A 100 17.49 -12.37 11.55
CA ASP A 100 17.01 -12.82 12.85
C ASP A 100 15.80 -12.00 13.33
N GLU A 101 15.73 -10.71 12.97
CA GLU A 101 14.53 -9.88 13.15
C GLU A 101 13.37 -10.34 12.26
N MET A 102 13.65 -10.73 11.00
CA MET A 102 12.63 -11.31 10.11
C MET A 102 12.12 -12.65 10.65
N VAL A 103 13.00 -13.53 11.14
CA VAL A 103 12.64 -14.82 11.74
C VAL A 103 11.86 -14.62 13.06
N HIS A 104 12.21 -13.61 13.87
CA HIS A 104 11.42 -13.24 15.05
C HIS A 104 10.01 -12.75 14.66
N THR A 105 9.92 -11.83 13.69
CA THR A 105 8.65 -11.31 13.17
C THR A 105 7.76 -12.43 12.63
N LEU A 106 8.33 -13.40 11.90
CA LEU A 106 7.61 -14.59 11.42
C LEU A 106 7.09 -15.47 12.55
N ARG A 107 7.86 -15.69 13.62
CA ARG A 107 7.40 -16.45 14.81
C ARG A 107 6.24 -15.74 15.50
N SER A 108 6.35 -14.44 15.72
CA SER A 108 5.31 -13.61 16.37
C SER A 108 4.03 -13.54 15.52
N ALA A 109 4.16 -13.39 14.20
CA ALA A 109 3.05 -13.47 13.25
C ALA A 109 2.34 -14.82 13.29
N LEU A 110 3.09 -15.94 13.28
CA LEU A 110 2.52 -17.29 13.32
C LEU A 110 1.82 -17.60 14.65
N PHE A 111 2.35 -17.13 15.79
CA PHE A 111 1.64 -17.22 17.07
C PHE A 111 0.36 -16.36 17.11
N SER A 112 0.36 -15.17 16.50
CA SER A 112 -0.84 -14.33 16.41
C SER A 112 -1.92 -14.97 15.53
N PHE A 113 -1.53 -15.49 14.36
CA PHE A 113 -2.39 -16.24 13.45
C PHE A 113 -3.04 -17.46 14.11
N GLU A 114 -2.28 -18.20 14.93
CA GLU A 114 -2.76 -19.36 15.70
C GLU A 114 -3.84 -19.01 16.73
N GLN A 115 -3.89 -17.79 17.27
CA GLN A 115 -5.00 -17.32 18.12
C GLN A 115 -6.23 -16.86 17.33
N GLN A 116 -6.05 -16.47 16.07
CA GLN A 116 -7.12 -15.93 15.23
C GLN A 116 -7.97 -17.02 14.55
N ILE A 117 -7.42 -18.23 14.35
CA ILE A 117 -8.14 -19.37 13.78
C ILE A 117 -9.11 -19.97 14.83
N PRO A 118 -10.42 -20.04 14.55
CA PRO A 118 -11.36 -20.75 15.42
C PRO A 118 -11.06 -22.26 15.48
N LEU A 119 -11.12 -22.83 16.69
CA LEU A 119 -10.79 -24.25 16.94
C LEU A 119 -11.60 -25.27 16.13
N CYS A 120 -12.75 -24.89 15.56
CA CYS A 120 -13.54 -25.75 14.67
C CYS A 120 -12.92 -25.97 13.27
N PHE A 121 -11.90 -25.19 12.90
CA PHE A 121 -11.11 -25.38 11.68
C PHE A 121 -9.76 -26.08 11.93
N MET A 122 -9.44 -26.39 13.18
CA MET A 122 -8.19 -27.05 13.59
C MET A 122 -8.38 -28.56 13.74
N HIS A 123 -7.30 -29.34 13.62
CA HIS A 123 -7.32 -30.77 13.91
C HIS A 123 -7.88 -31.08 15.32
N SER A 124 -8.76 -32.09 15.42
CA SER A 124 -9.55 -32.47 16.61
C SER A 124 -8.81 -32.57 17.96
N ARG A 125 -7.49 -32.81 17.95
CA ARG A 125 -6.65 -32.90 19.17
C ARG A 125 -5.66 -31.73 19.30
N TRP A 126 -5.96 -30.57 18.70
CA TRP A 126 -5.04 -29.44 18.58
C TRP A 126 -4.37 -29.04 19.90
N ASP A 127 -5.10 -28.95 21.03
CA ASP A 127 -4.52 -28.57 22.32
C ASP A 127 -3.34 -29.47 22.78
N GLN A 128 -3.35 -30.76 22.40
CA GLN A 128 -2.24 -31.68 22.63
C GLN A 128 -1.02 -31.33 21.75
N TYR A 129 -1.26 -30.97 20.50
CA TYR A 129 -0.23 -30.62 19.52
C TYR A 129 0.31 -29.20 19.67
N ARG A 130 -0.49 -28.24 20.15
CA ARG A 130 -0.17 -26.82 20.35
C ARG A 130 1.16 -26.61 21.10
N LYS A 131 1.37 -27.38 22.17
CA LYS A 131 2.59 -27.37 22.99
C LYS A 131 3.81 -27.97 22.29
N MET A 132 3.61 -28.87 21.32
CA MET A 132 4.69 -29.41 20.47
C MET A 132 5.01 -28.43 19.33
N TRP A 133 3.97 -27.94 18.65
CA TRP A 133 4.03 -26.98 17.55
C TRP A 133 4.78 -25.70 17.95
N GLY A 134 4.42 -25.09 19.09
CA GLY A 134 5.11 -23.89 19.59
C GLY A 134 6.61 -24.11 19.88
N ARG A 135 7.00 -25.32 20.34
CA ARG A 135 8.42 -25.69 20.50
C ARG A 135 9.15 -25.87 19.17
N MET A 136 8.47 -26.40 18.15
CA MET A 136 9.03 -26.50 16.79
C MET A 136 9.21 -25.11 16.18
N LEU A 137 8.20 -24.25 16.30
CA LEU A 137 8.22 -22.86 15.80
C LEU A 137 9.37 -22.03 16.40
N LEU A 138 9.62 -22.17 17.70
CA LEU A 138 10.73 -21.50 18.40
C LEU A 138 12.11 -22.06 18.03
N LYS A 139 12.21 -23.36 17.72
CA LYS A 139 13.49 -24.03 17.39
C LYS A 139 13.94 -23.85 15.93
N ASN A 140 13.02 -23.53 15.02
CA ASN A 140 13.29 -23.53 13.58
C ASN A 140 13.70 -22.15 13.05
N ASP A 141 14.88 -22.05 12.41
CA ASP A 141 15.38 -20.83 11.74
C ASP A 141 15.36 -20.92 10.20
N SER A 142 14.66 -21.92 9.65
CA SER A 142 14.65 -22.26 8.21
C SER A 142 13.25 -22.18 7.62
N VAL A 143 13.11 -21.48 6.49
CA VAL A 143 11.83 -21.27 5.78
C VAL A 143 11.13 -22.60 5.45
N ARG A 144 11.88 -23.63 5.04
CA ARG A 144 11.32 -24.98 4.80
C ARG A 144 10.76 -25.62 6.07
N ALA A 145 11.35 -25.34 7.23
CA ALA A 145 10.88 -25.86 8.50
C ALA A 145 9.64 -25.08 9.02
N PHE A 146 9.54 -23.77 8.75
CA PHE A 146 8.30 -23.01 8.96
C PHE A 146 7.14 -23.54 8.10
N ALA A 147 7.39 -23.91 6.84
CA ALA A 147 6.37 -24.51 5.98
C ALA A 147 5.85 -25.87 6.52
N VAL A 148 6.73 -26.71 7.08
CA VAL A 148 6.33 -27.96 7.74
C VAL A 148 5.55 -27.69 9.03
N VAL A 149 5.91 -26.66 9.80
CA VAL A 149 5.17 -26.24 11.00
C VAL A 149 3.79 -25.66 10.67
N LEU A 150 3.64 -25.01 9.51
CA LEU A 150 2.33 -24.60 8.98
C LEU A 150 1.46 -25.81 8.60
N GLY A 151 2.01 -26.80 7.89
CA GLY A 151 1.31 -28.05 7.53
C GLY A 151 1.01 -29.01 8.70
N ILE A 152 1.13 -28.55 9.95
CA ILE A 152 0.72 -29.27 11.18
C ILE A 152 -0.52 -28.59 11.83
N LEU A 153 -0.96 -27.44 11.31
CA LEU A 153 -2.23 -26.80 11.70
C LEU A 153 -3.47 -27.40 11.00
N GLU A 154 -3.24 -28.11 9.88
CA GLU A 154 -4.22 -28.89 9.11
C GLU A 154 -4.47 -30.28 9.75
#